data_AF-A0A3Q3FHI3-F1
#
_entry.id   AF-A0A3Q3FHI3-F1
#
_cell.length_a   1.000
_cell.length_b   1.000
_cell.length_c   1.000
_cell.angle_alpha   90.00
_cell.angle_beta   90.00
_cell.angle_gamma   90.00
#
_symmetry.space_group_name_H-M   'P 1'
#
loop_
_entity.id
_entity.type
_entity.pdbx_description
1 polymer ?
#
loop_
_entity_poly.entity_id
_entity_poly.type
_entity_poly.pdbx_seq_one_letter_code
_entity_poly.pdbx_strand_id
1 'polypeptide(L)'
;MEEVDKDQEEASEPENQQDTRGASEKLEEKSCRSQPQEEQVEESEEIVTPQRILNLQRDLPTLVTNIQTAADAKESMRRTEQEKACRLRLERLENDAKSCEEHFEEITKGWLLANQKRTPQELQEALNNQQKLCSALIEDKKKLNNELQQELRVGDDRFVKDLRKHAEERDLMMERTEEQIKTLTKEYREELAQLEVVYQQESEVLLMKDKREWEQVMKRLLDKKQERQVQRQKEVEEHQVKMHTVMLKSSDKLNTFQLEHSERFQVLERKCLHFDTTSELARLEQEKQKYDVLLHRFNLTQMKSKTVSLKTEIKNLKAQFSSQEEQFAARSRQLPEHYKRNIQQYEQAQKKIKHFAGASVRKFEQMWLMIEEEVKQLVDKVLIIDSLICEQSLGIAWVRPNLPFMEQTDPTQKQARAPPTKLSAT
;
A
#
# COMPACT_ATOMS: atom_id res chain seq x y z
N MET A 1 6.88 43.99 36.27
CA MET A 1 6.16 44.31 37.52
C MET A 1 5.17 43.18 37.68
N GLU A 2 5.70 42.07 38.20
CA GLU A 2 5.62 41.62 39.61
C GLU A 2 4.63 40.44 39.58
N GLU A 3 5.06 39.18 39.50
CA GLU A 3 5.61 38.36 40.60
C GLU A 3 4.81 38.47 41.90
N VAL A 4 4.25 37.35 42.35
CA VAL A 4 4.67 36.54 43.52
C VAL A 4 3.46 35.64 43.89
N ASP A 5 3.45 34.31 43.74
CA ASP A 5 4.23 33.21 44.35
C ASP A 5 3.61 32.65 45.67
N LYS A 6 3.82 31.33 45.85
CA LYS A 6 3.74 30.47 47.06
C LYS A 6 2.43 29.74 47.39
N ASP A 7 2.40 28.40 47.31
CA ASP A 7 2.99 27.35 48.21
C ASP A 7 2.11 27.20 49.49
N GLN A 8 1.82 26.07 50.14
CA GLN A 8 2.31 24.68 50.24
C GLN A 8 1.22 23.94 51.09
N GLU A 9 0.87 22.66 50.86
CA GLU A 9 1.42 21.44 51.48
C GLU A 9 0.89 21.12 52.91
N GLU A 10 0.78 19.80 53.17
CA GLU A 10 0.58 19.08 54.45
C GLU A 10 -0.82 18.54 54.86
N ALA A 11 -0.99 17.28 54.46
CA ALA A 11 -1.55 16.13 55.16
C ALA A 11 -1.80 16.20 56.68
N SER A 12 -2.83 15.48 57.13
CA SER A 12 -2.82 14.63 58.35
C SER A 12 -4.12 13.82 58.46
N GLU A 13 -4.02 12.48 58.44
CA GLU A 13 -5.00 11.58 59.09
C GLU A 13 -4.73 11.58 60.62
N PRO A 14 -5.65 11.12 61.51
CA PRO A 14 -5.68 9.68 61.80
C PRO A 14 -7.04 9.06 62.24
N GLU A 15 -7.13 7.75 62.04
CA GLU A 15 -7.69 6.66 62.88
C GLU A 15 -9.06 6.74 63.60
N ASN A 16 -9.97 5.88 63.09
CA ASN A 16 -10.52 4.66 63.73
C ASN A 16 -11.55 4.75 64.88
N GLN A 17 -12.75 4.20 64.64
CA GLN A 17 -13.53 3.46 65.65
C GLN A 17 -14.58 2.50 65.03
N GLN A 18 -14.54 1.27 65.55
CA GLN A 18 -15.43 0.09 65.42
C GLN A 18 -16.92 0.42 65.68
N ASP A 19 -17.98 -0.36 65.42
CA ASP A 19 -18.30 -1.77 65.16
C ASP A 19 -19.84 -1.75 64.90
N THR A 20 -20.52 -2.45 63.97
CA THR A 20 -20.95 -3.86 64.08
C THR A 20 -22.00 -4.20 63.00
N ARG A 21 -21.87 -5.42 62.45
CA ARG A 21 -22.91 -6.40 62.03
C ARG A 21 -23.90 -6.10 60.90
N GLY A 22 -23.80 -6.89 59.82
CA GLY A 22 -24.96 -7.20 58.98
C GLY A 22 -24.72 -7.85 57.59
N ALA A 23 -24.16 -9.06 57.56
CA ALA A 23 -24.38 -10.13 56.56
C ALA A 23 -24.13 -9.91 55.04
N SER A 24 -23.12 -10.66 54.57
CA SER A 24 -23.16 -11.55 53.39
C SER A 24 -22.97 -10.97 51.98
N GLU A 25 -21.73 -11.01 51.49
CA GLU A 25 -21.38 -11.66 50.21
C GLU A 25 -19.84 -11.75 50.11
N LYS A 26 -19.32 -12.99 50.01
CA LYS A 26 -17.88 -13.25 49.84
C LYS A 26 -17.47 -12.90 48.41
N LEU A 27 -16.75 -11.78 48.28
CA LEU A 27 -15.77 -11.55 47.23
C LEU A 27 -14.42 -12.09 47.74
N GLU A 28 -13.83 -13.06 47.04
CA GLU A 28 -12.39 -13.30 47.08
C GLU A 28 -11.81 -12.83 45.74
N GLU A 29 -10.94 -11.82 45.83
CA GLU A 29 -10.03 -11.40 44.76
C GLU A 29 -9.13 -12.56 44.33
N LYS A 30 -9.00 -12.76 43.03
CA LYS A 30 -7.74 -13.22 42.43
C LYS A 30 -7.56 -12.55 41.07
N SER A 31 -6.65 -11.60 41.06
CA SER A 31 -5.93 -11.17 39.86
C SER A 31 -5.40 -12.40 39.13
N CYS A 32 -5.86 -12.61 37.90
CA CYS A 32 -5.16 -13.45 36.94
C CYS A 32 -5.43 -12.92 35.53
N ARG A 33 -4.35 -12.42 34.94
CA ARG A 33 -4.11 -12.27 33.52
C ARG A 33 -4.60 -13.51 32.77
N SER A 34 -5.72 -13.41 32.06
CA SER A 34 -6.15 -14.39 31.06
C SER A 34 -5.95 -13.81 29.68
N GLN A 35 -4.91 -14.32 29.01
CA GLN A 35 -4.79 -14.26 27.56
C GLN A 35 -6.02 -14.94 26.93
N PRO A 36 -6.41 -14.56 25.69
CA PRO A 36 -7.48 -15.23 24.97
C PRO A 36 -7.14 -16.71 24.80
N GLN A 37 -8.15 -17.54 24.99
CA GLN A 37 -8.12 -18.98 24.76
C GLN A 37 -7.65 -19.27 23.32
N GLU A 38 -6.39 -19.66 23.20
CA GLU A 38 -5.95 -20.62 22.18
C GLU A 38 -6.44 -21.98 22.63
N GLU A 39 -7.68 -22.31 22.28
CA GLU A 39 -8.16 -23.68 22.34
C GLU A 39 -9.12 -23.87 21.16
N GLN A 40 -8.84 -24.92 20.39
CA GLN A 40 -9.54 -25.38 19.18
C GLN A 40 -8.97 -24.92 17.82
N VAL A 41 -7.67 -25.19 17.60
CA VAL A 41 -7.14 -25.52 16.25
C VAL A 41 -6.27 -26.80 16.27
N GLU A 42 -6.06 -27.46 17.41
CA GLU A 42 -5.13 -28.60 17.53
C GLU A 42 -5.74 -30.01 17.27
N GLU A 43 -6.86 -30.14 16.56
CA GLU A 43 -7.47 -31.47 16.34
C GLU A 43 -7.84 -31.75 14.87
N SER A 44 -6.97 -31.39 13.94
CA SER A 44 -7.09 -31.84 12.53
C SER A 44 -5.75 -32.12 11.83
N GLU A 45 -4.63 -32.17 12.57
CA GLU A 45 -3.37 -32.72 12.06
C GLU A 45 -3.24 -34.21 12.42
N GLU A 46 -4.34 -34.97 12.30
CA GLU A 46 -4.21 -36.41 12.20
C GLU A 46 -3.57 -36.66 10.83
N ILE A 47 -2.29 -36.99 10.84
CA ILE A 47 -1.53 -37.42 9.66
C ILE A 47 -2.22 -38.70 9.17
N VAL A 48 -3.27 -38.54 8.37
CA VAL A 48 -3.86 -39.62 7.59
C VAL A 48 -2.86 -39.89 6.48
N THR A 49 -1.77 -40.58 6.80
CA THR A 49 -1.04 -41.32 5.77
C THR A 49 -2.10 -42.15 5.05
N PRO A 50 -2.28 -41.98 3.73
CA PRO A 50 -3.37 -42.64 3.03
C PRO A 50 -3.25 -44.14 3.28
N GLN A 51 -4.22 -44.73 3.98
CA GLN A 51 -4.24 -46.16 4.30
C GLN A 51 -4.06 -47.01 3.03
N ARG A 52 -4.46 -46.47 1.87
CA ARG A 52 -4.18 -46.96 0.52
C ARG A 52 -2.70 -47.21 0.27
N ILE A 53 -1.81 -46.26 0.56
CA ILE A 53 -0.35 -46.40 0.38
C ILE A 53 0.21 -47.49 1.30
N LEU A 54 -0.22 -47.54 2.57
CA LEU A 54 0.26 -48.54 3.52
C LEU A 54 -0.12 -49.96 3.11
N ASN A 55 -1.36 -50.16 2.67
CA ASN A 55 -1.82 -51.45 2.14
C ASN A 55 -1.02 -51.85 0.89
N LEU A 56 -0.79 -50.91 -0.03
CA LEU A 56 0.03 -51.12 -1.22
C LEU A 56 1.47 -51.52 -0.86
N GLN A 57 2.13 -50.79 0.04
CA GLN A 57 3.49 -51.11 0.49
C GLN A 57 3.60 -52.52 1.09
N ARG A 58 2.54 -52.99 1.77
CA ARG A 58 2.52 -54.33 2.34
C ARG A 58 2.30 -55.42 1.29
N ASP A 59 1.40 -55.19 0.34
CA ASP A 59 0.94 -56.22 -0.58
C ASP A 59 1.85 -56.34 -1.82
N LEU A 60 2.43 -55.25 -2.32
CA LEU A 60 3.29 -55.25 -3.50
C LEU A 60 4.52 -56.18 -3.38
N PRO A 61 5.31 -56.17 -2.28
CA PRO A 61 6.49 -57.04 -2.13
C PRO A 61 6.20 -58.53 -2.28
N THR A 62 4.98 -58.97 -1.95
CA THR A 62 4.59 -60.38 -2.04
C THR A 62 4.76 -60.96 -3.45
N LEU A 63 4.60 -60.14 -4.49
CA LEU A 63 4.75 -60.54 -5.89
C LEU A 63 6.20 -60.96 -6.23
N VAL A 64 7.19 -60.28 -5.67
CA VAL A 64 8.61 -60.61 -5.85
C VAL A 64 9.00 -61.80 -4.97
N THR A 65 8.50 -61.82 -3.73
CA THR A 65 8.69 -62.96 -2.81
C THR A 65 8.17 -64.26 -3.41
N ASN A 66 7.05 -64.23 -4.13
CA ASN A 66 6.50 -65.41 -4.81
C ASN A 66 7.47 -65.97 -5.87
N ILE A 67 8.11 -65.09 -6.66
CA ILE A 67 9.11 -65.51 -7.66
C ILE A 67 10.32 -66.14 -6.98
N GLN A 68 10.82 -65.51 -5.93
CA GLN A 68 11.96 -66.01 -5.16
C GLN A 68 11.65 -67.37 -4.53
N THR A 69 10.49 -67.52 -3.91
CA THR A 69 10.08 -68.78 -3.29
C THR A 69 9.95 -69.91 -4.31
N ALA A 70 9.44 -69.61 -5.51
CA ALA A 70 9.38 -70.59 -6.61
C ALA A 70 10.77 -70.97 -7.14
N ALA A 71 11.69 -70.01 -7.25
CA ALA A 71 13.07 -70.26 -7.64
C ALA A 71 13.81 -71.13 -6.60
N ASP A 72 13.64 -70.83 -5.32
CA ASP A 72 14.23 -71.60 -4.22
C ASP A 72 13.70 -73.05 -4.20
N ALA A 73 12.40 -73.24 -4.44
CA ALA A 73 11.81 -74.57 -4.55
C ALA A 73 12.40 -75.38 -5.73
N LYS A 74 12.56 -74.76 -6.91
CA LYS A 74 13.20 -75.38 -8.08
C LYS A 74 14.66 -75.74 -7.82
N GLU A 75 15.43 -74.85 -7.21
CA GLU A 75 16.84 -75.08 -6.88
C GLU A 75 17.01 -76.19 -5.84
N SER A 76 16.12 -76.23 -4.84
CA SER A 76 16.06 -77.33 -3.87
C SER A 76 15.84 -78.67 -4.57
N MET A 77 14.84 -78.76 -5.46
CA MET A 77 14.60 -79.97 -6.26
C MET A 77 15.83 -80.37 -7.08
N ARG A 78 16.45 -79.43 -7.80
CA ARG A 78 17.65 -79.67 -8.61
C ARG A 78 18.80 -80.23 -7.77
N ARG A 79 19.04 -79.69 -6.57
CA ARG A 79 20.05 -80.22 -5.64
C ARG A 79 19.79 -81.66 -5.26
N THR A 80 18.54 -82.02 -4.94
CA THR A 80 18.20 -83.41 -4.59
C THR A 80 18.39 -84.38 -5.76
N GLU A 81 18.10 -83.95 -7.00
CA GLU A 81 18.32 -84.76 -8.20
C GLU A 81 19.82 -84.95 -8.49
N GLN A 82 20.61 -83.87 -8.35
CA GLN A 82 22.05 -83.91 -8.52
C GLN A 82 22.72 -84.83 -7.49
N GLU A 83 22.26 -84.78 -6.24
CA GLU A 83 22.76 -85.65 -5.17
C GLU A 83 22.45 -87.13 -5.44
N LYS A 84 21.22 -87.43 -5.91
CA LYS A 84 20.85 -88.79 -6.36
C LYS A 84 21.73 -89.27 -7.52
N ALA A 85 21.97 -88.42 -8.51
CA ALA A 85 22.84 -88.75 -9.65
C ALA A 85 24.29 -89.01 -9.20
N CYS A 86 24.82 -88.16 -8.32
CA CYS A 86 26.16 -88.33 -7.75
C CYS A 86 26.29 -89.66 -6.99
N ARG A 87 25.29 -90.00 -6.17
CA ARG A 87 25.25 -91.28 -5.44
C ARG A 87 25.24 -92.48 -6.39
N LEU A 88 24.40 -92.45 -7.44
CA LEU A 88 24.35 -93.50 -8.45
C LEU A 88 25.68 -93.64 -9.22
N ARG A 89 26.36 -92.53 -9.49
CA ARG A 89 27.68 -92.55 -10.16
C ARG A 89 28.73 -93.20 -9.26
N LEU A 90 28.75 -92.86 -7.97
CA LEU A 90 29.68 -93.46 -7.00
C LEU A 90 29.46 -94.97 -6.87
N GLU A 91 28.20 -95.42 -6.75
CA GLU A 91 27.86 -96.83 -6.68
C GLU A 91 28.32 -97.61 -7.93
N ARG A 92 28.12 -97.04 -9.12
CA ARG A 92 28.63 -97.64 -10.37
C ARG A 92 30.15 -97.77 -10.39
N LEU A 93 30.86 -96.72 -9.99
CA LEU A 93 32.33 -96.72 -9.93
C LEU A 93 32.85 -97.75 -8.93
N GLU A 94 32.17 -97.92 -7.79
CA GLU A 94 32.53 -98.93 -6.80
C GLU A 94 32.30 -100.35 -7.33
N ASN A 95 31.17 -100.59 -8.02
CA ASN A 95 30.87 -101.88 -8.63
C ASN A 95 31.86 -102.24 -9.76
N ASP A 96 32.21 -101.28 -10.60
CA ASP A 96 33.24 -101.45 -11.64
C ASP A 96 34.63 -101.70 -11.02
N ALA A 97 34.97 -101.03 -9.92
CA ALA A 97 36.22 -101.30 -9.20
C ALA A 97 36.28 -102.74 -8.69
N LYS A 98 35.20 -103.22 -8.04
CA LYS A 98 35.08 -104.61 -7.55
C LYS A 98 35.16 -105.63 -8.68
N SER A 99 34.37 -105.43 -9.74
CA SER A 99 34.38 -106.33 -10.92
C SER A 99 35.75 -106.35 -11.61
N CYS A 100 36.43 -105.21 -11.68
CA CYS A 100 37.77 -105.17 -12.24
C CYS A 100 38.80 -105.88 -11.36
N GLU A 101 38.71 -105.75 -10.05
CA GLU A 101 39.55 -106.50 -9.11
C GLU A 101 39.38 -108.00 -9.30
N GLU A 102 38.13 -108.48 -9.40
CA GLU A 102 37.82 -109.89 -9.68
C GLU A 102 38.39 -110.36 -11.03
N HIS A 103 38.21 -109.58 -12.11
CA HIS A 103 38.77 -109.90 -13.42
C HIS A 103 40.31 -109.85 -13.44
N PHE A 104 40.94 -108.91 -12.72
CA PHE A 104 42.39 -108.84 -12.58
C PHE A 104 42.95 -110.05 -11.83
N GLU A 105 42.27 -110.49 -10.76
CA GLU A 105 42.64 -111.71 -10.07
C GLU A 105 42.53 -112.94 -10.98
N GLU A 106 41.47 -113.05 -11.77
CA GLU A 106 41.26 -114.14 -12.72
C GLU A 106 42.36 -114.18 -13.79
N ILE A 107 42.68 -113.02 -14.38
CA ILE A 107 43.80 -112.86 -15.33
C ILE A 107 45.12 -113.27 -14.67
N THR A 108 45.38 -112.81 -13.45
CA THR A 108 46.61 -113.13 -12.70
C THR A 108 46.73 -114.64 -12.44
N LYS A 109 45.66 -115.28 -11.97
CA LYS A 109 45.59 -116.75 -11.78
C LYS A 109 45.81 -117.48 -13.10
N GLY A 110 45.22 -116.98 -14.19
CA GLY A 110 45.37 -117.54 -15.52
C GLY A 110 46.79 -117.45 -16.09
N TRP A 111 47.52 -116.34 -15.84
CA TRP A 111 48.95 -116.23 -16.16
C TRP A 111 49.81 -117.22 -15.39
N LEU A 112 49.53 -117.43 -14.10
CA LEU A 112 50.22 -118.45 -13.29
C LEU A 112 50.02 -119.86 -13.85
N LEU A 113 48.80 -120.17 -14.29
CA LEU A 113 48.48 -121.46 -14.92
C LEU A 113 49.12 -121.63 -16.29
N ALA A 114 49.13 -120.58 -17.13
CA ALA A 114 49.78 -120.59 -18.43
C ALA A 114 51.29 -120.90 -18.31
N ASN A 115 51.95 -120.36 -17.29
CA ASN A 115 53.38 -120.58 -17.03
C ASN A 115 53.72 -122.05 -16.66
N GLN A 116 52.74 -122.84 -16.24
CA GLN A 116 52.92 -124.26 -15.88
C GLN A 116 52.73 -125.21 -17.08
N LYS A 117 52.22 -124.72 -18.22
CA LYS A 117 51.96 -125.53 -19.43
C LYS A 117 53.26 -125.84 -20.17
N ARG A 118 53.50 -127.12 -20.46
CA ARG A 118 54.70 -127.62 -21.17
C ARG A 118 54.46 -127.92 -22.65
N THR A 119 53.20 -128.10 -23.05
CA THR A 119 52.78 -128.39 -24.41
C THR A 119 52.50 -127.08 -25.17
N PRO A 120 53.13 -126.84 -26.34
CA PRO A 120 52.96 -125.57 -27.07
C PRO A 120 51.52 -125.25 -27.46
N GLN A 121 50.70 -126.24 -27.79
CA GLN A 121 49.28 -126.06 -28.12
C GLN A 121 48.46 -125.58 -26.91
N GLU A 122 48.62 -126.22 -25.75
CA GLU A 122 47.92 -125.81 -24.52
C GLU A 122 48.38 -124.42 -24.04
N LEU A 123 49.66 -124.09 -24.24
CA LEU A 123 50.17 -122.75 -23.95
C LEU A 123 49.54 -121.69 -24.87
N GLN A 124 49.43 -121.98 -26.17
CA GLN A 124 48.81 -121.07 -27.13
C GLN A 124 47.33 -120.83 -26.81
N GLU A 125 46.59 -121.86 -26.44
CA GLU A 125 45.19 -121.73 -26.01
C GLU A 125 45.06 -120.88 -24.74
N ALA A 126 45.93 -121.11 -23.74
CA ALA A 126 45.95 -120.33 -22.51
C ALA A 126 46.25 -118.85 -22.77
N LEU A 127 47.23 -118.54 -23.64
CA LEU A 127 47.57 -117.17 -24.04
C LEU A 127 46.42 -116.49 -24.80
N ASN A 128 45.78 -117.20 -25.73
CA ASN A 128 44.62 -116.69 -26.46
C ASN A 128 43.46 -116.38 -25.50
N ASN A 129 43.24 -117.23 -24.49
CA ASN A 129 42.21 -116.99 -23.47
C ASN A 129 42.56 -115.78 -22.58
N GLN A 130 43.83 -115.63 -22.17
CA GLN A 130 44.27 -114.43 -21.45
C GLN A 130 44.11 -113.15 -22.27
N GLN A 131 44.45 -113.19 -23.55
CA GLN A 131 44.25 -112.06 -24.45
C GLN A 131 42.77 -111.67 -24.58
N LYS A 132 41.87 -112.66 -24.63
CA LYS A 132 40.41 -112.41 -24.64
C LYS A 132 39.93 -111.75 -23.34
N LEU A 133 40.37 -112.24 -22.17
CA LEU A 133 40.02 -111.65 -20.88
C LEU A 133 40.52 -110.19 -20.76
N CYS A 134 41.78 -109.92 -21.12
CA CYS A 134 42.32 -108.56 -21.15
C CYS A 134 41.57 -107.65 -22.12
N SER A 135 41.18 -108.17 -23.30
CA SER A 135 40.42 -107.40 -24.29
C SER A 135 39.03 -107.04 -23.78
N ALA A 136 38.32 -108.00 -23.16
CA ALA A 136 37.02 -107.78 -22.54
C ALA A 136 37.09 -106.71 -21.44
N LEU A 137 38.07 -106.78 -20.54
CA LEU A 137 38.27 -105.79 -19.49
C LEU A 137 38.51 -104.37 -20.04
N ILE A 138 39.33 -104.25 -21.10
CA ILE A 138 39.57 -102.96 -21.77
C ILE A 138 38.29 -102.44 -22.43
N GLU A 139 37.50 -103.30 -23.05
CA GLU A 139 36.22 -102.92 -23.64
C GLU A 139 35.25 -102.41 -22.58
N ASP A 140 35.15 -103.08 -21.43
CA ASP A 140 34.27 -102.65 -20.34
C ASP A 140 34.72 -101.31 -19.73
N LYS A 141 36.03 -101.11 -19.54
CA LYS A 141 36.57 -99.79 -19.14
C LYS A 141 36.29 -98.70 -20.18
N LYS A 142 36.40 -99.01 -21.47
CA LYS A 142 36.06 -98.06 -22.54
C LYS A 142 34.58 -97.71 -22.53
N LYS A 143 33.69 -98.70 -22.32
CA LYS A 143 32.25 -98.47 -22.17
C LYS A 143 31.97 -97.51 -20.99
N LEU A 144 32.53 -97.80 -19.81
CA LEU A 144 32.37 -96.93 -18.65
C LEU A 144 32.91 -95.52 -18.89
N ASN A 145 34.06 -95.38 -19.53
CA ASN A 145 34.62 -94.06 -19.86
C ASN A 145 33.68 -93.29 -20.80
N ASN A 146 33.14 -93.94 -21.83
CA ASN A 146 32.16 -93.32 -22.73
C ASN A 146 30.88 -92.89 -22.00
N GLU A 147 30.38 -93.72 -21.07
CA GLU A 147 29.21 -93.37 -20.25
C GLU A 147 29.48 -92.15 -19.35
N LEU A 148 30.64 -92.11 -18.69
CA LEU A 148 31.04 -90.97 -17.84
C LEU A 148 31.24 -89.69 -18.67
N GLN A 149 31.82 -89.81 -19.87
CA GLN A 149 31.96 -88.68 -20.79
C GLN A 149 30.59 -88.18 -21.27
N GLN A 150 29.65 -89.10 -21.54
CA GLN A 150 28.29 -88.73 -21.92
C GLN A 150 27.56 -88.06 -20.75
N GLU A 151 27.68 -88.59 -19.53
CA GLU A 151 27.12 -87.99 -18.32
C GLU A 151 27.65 -86.57 -18.10
N LEU A 152 28.96 -86.36 -18.31
CA LEU A 152 29.60 -85.04 -18.23
C LEU A 152 28.99 -84.08 -19.26
N ARG A 153 28.90 -84.48 -20.54
CA ARG A 153 28.30 -83.64 -21.60
C ARG A 153 26.85 -83.27 -21.29
N VAL A 154 26.06 -84.23 -20.82
CA VAL A 154 24.67 -83.99 -20.40
C VAL A 154 24.61 -83.10 -19.15
N GLY A 155 25.60 -83.17 -18.27
CA GLY A 155 25.81 -82.21 -17.18
C GLY A 155 26.03 -80.79 -17.70
N ASP A 156 27.00 -80.61 -18.59
CA ASP A 156 27.32 -79.30 -19.20
C ASP A 156 26.12 -78.68 -19.92
N ASP A 157 25.38 -79.47 -20.71
CA ASP A 157 24.15 -79.03 -21.37
C ASP A 157 23.07 -78.60 -20.38
N ARG A 158 22.95 -79.29 -19.24
CA ARG A 158 22.04 -78.91 -18.14
C ARG A 158 22.48 -77.61 -17.49
N PHE A 159 23.76 -77.45 -17.17
CA PHE A 159 24.30 -76.22 -16.58
C PHE A 159 24.02 -75.00 -17.46
N VAL A 160 24.23 -75.11 -18.78
CA VAL A 160 23.94 -74.00 -19.70
C VAL A 160 22.43 -73.67 -19.74
N LYS A 161 21.56 -74.70 -19.72
CA LYS A 161 20.11 -74.49 -19.68
C LYS A 161 19.67 -73.82 -18.37
N ASP A 162 20.23 -74.24 -17.25
CA ASP A 162 19.90 -73.68 -15.93
C ASP A 162 20.40 -72.23 -15.82
N LEU A 163 21.58 -71.91 -16.35
CA LEU A 163 22.06 -70.51 -16.42
C LEU A 163 21.13 -69.60 -17.22
N ARG A 164 20.56 -70.08 -18.34
CA ARG A 164 19.57 -69.33 -19.12
C ARG A 164 18.28 -69.13 -18.33
N LYS A 165 17.76 -70.19 -17.72
CA LYS A 165 16.56 -70.10 -16.86
C LYS A 165 16.76 -69.14 -15.70
N HIS A 166 17.91 -69.17 -15.03
CA HIS A 166 18.23 -68.23 -13.97
C HIS A 166 18.36 -66.79 -14.46
N ALA A 167 18.82 -66.57 -15.70
CA ALA A 167 18.78 -65.23 -16.30
C ALA A 167 17.34 -64.78 -16.52
N GLU A 168 16.49 -65.62 -17.13
CA GLU A 168 15.07 -65.35 -17.33
C GLU A 168 14.31 -65.09 -16.02
N GLU A 169 14.61 -65.85 -14.95
CA GLU A 169 14.02 -65.66 -13.61
C GLU A 169 14.46 -64.34 -12.97
N ARG A 170 15.73 -63.93 -13.15
CA ARG A 170 16.21 -62.61 -12.69
C ARG A 170 15.59 -61.48 -13.49
N ASP A 171 15.47 -61.62 -14.80
CA ASP A 171 14.84 -60.62 -15.67
C ASP A 171 13.37 -60.42 -15.27
N LEU A 172 12.64 -61.51 -15.03
CA LEU A 172 11.27 -61.46 -14.53
C LEU A 172 11.18 -60.79 -13.15
N MET A 173 12.11 -61.07 -12.23
CA MET A 173 12.16 -60.39 -10.94
C MET A 173 12.38 -58.88 -11.12
N MET A 174 13.32 -58.48 -11.98
CA MET A 174 13.59 -57.07 -12.28
C MET A 174 12.33 -56.38 -12.85
N GLU A 175 11.68 -56.99 -13.84
CA GLU A 175 10.43 -56.46 -14.41
C GLU A 175 9.36 -56.25 -13.34
N ARG A 176 9.16 -57.22 -12.43
CA ARG A 176 8.20 -57.08 -11.32
C ARG A 176 8.59 -56.00 -10.34
N THR A 177 9.87 -55.88 -9.99
CA THR A 177 10.32 -54.79 -9.10
C THR A 177 10.13 -53.42 -9.74
N GLU A 178 10.37 -53.29 -11.04
CA GLU A 178 10.11 -52.04 -11.77
C GLU A 178 8.62 -51.71 -11.83
N GLU A 179 7.76 -52.70 -12.09
CA GLU A 179 6.30 -52.54 -12.03
C GLU A 179 5.83 -52.12 -10.64
N GLN A 180 6.42 -52.70 -9.57
CA GLN A 180 6.13 -52.30 -8.19
C GLN A 180 6.50 -50.84 -7.95
N ILE A 181 7.70 -50.43 -8.35
CA ILE A 181 8.18 -49.05 -8.21
C ILE A 181 7.30 -48.09 -9.02
N LYS A 182 6.94 -48.44 -10.26
CA LYS A 182 6.06 -47.62 -11.12
C LYS A 182 4.68 -47.45 -10.48
N THR A 183 4.10 -48.53 -9.96
CA THR A 183 2.80 -48.50 -9.29
C THR A 183 2.87 -47.64 -8.03
N LEU A 184 3.83 -47.89 -7.14
CA LEU A 184 4.00 -47.13 -5.92
C LEU A 184 4.23 -45.64 -6.19
N THR A 185 5.07 -45.31 -7.18
CA THR A 185 5.33 -43.92 -7.60
C THR A 185 4.07 -43.23 -8.12
N LYS A 186 3.25 -43.94 -8.90
CA LYS A 186 1.98 -43.42 -9.43
C LYS A 186 1.02 -43.10 -8.29
N GLU A 187 0.85 -44.03 -7.36
CA GLU A 187 -0.06 -43.89 -6.22
C GLU A 187 0.41 -42.74 -5.30
N TYR A 188 1.71 -42.62 -5.01
CA TYR A 188 2.24 -41.46 -4.28
C TYR A 188 1.92 -40.12 -4.96
N ARG A 189 2.05 -40.04 -6.29
CA ARG A 189 1.72 -38.82 -7.04
C ARG A 189 0.23 -38.50 -6.98
N GLU A 190 -0.63 -39.51 -7.08
CA GLU A 190 -2.09 -39.34 -6.97
C GLU A 190 -2.49 -38.84 -5.58
N GLU A 191 -1.90 -39.39 -4.52
CA GLU A 191 -2.19 -38.95 -3.14
C GLU A 191 -1.66 -37.53 -2.87
N LEU A 192 -0.47 -37.19 -3.38
CA LEU A 192 0.05 -35.82 -3.30
C LEU A 192 -0.86 -34.82 -4.04
N ALA A 193 -1.35 -35.18 -5.23
CA ALA A 193 -2.28 -34.34 -5.99
C ALA A 193 -3.62 -34.16 -5.25
N GLN A 194 -4.13 -35.21 -4.60
CA GLN A 194 -5.33 -35.13 -3.77
C GLN A 194 -5.12 -34.21 -2.55
N LEU A 195 -4.00 -34.35 -1.85
CA LEU A 195 -3.64 -33.48 -0.73
C LEU A 195 -3.53 -32.01 -1.16
N GLU A 196 -2.93 -31.74 -2.32
CA GLU A 196 -2.84 -30.39 -2.86
C GLU A 196 -4.23 -29.78 -3.14
N VAL A 197 -5.15 -30.56 -3.71
CA VAL A 197 -6.53 -30.11 -3.96
C VAL A 197 -7.26 -29.81 -2.64
N VAL A 198 -7.14 -30.67 -1.63
CA VAL A 198 -7.74 -30.44 -0.31
C VAL A 198 -7.18 -29.17 0.32
N TYR A 199 -5.85 -29.00 0.30
CA TYR A 199 -5.18 -27.81 0.84
C TYR A 199 -5.61 -26.52 0.12
N GLN A 200 -5.73 -26.56 -1.21
CA GLN A 200 -6.24 -25.42 -1.99
C GLN A 200 -7.68 -25.06 -1.57
N GLN A 201 -8.54 -26.06 -1.40
CA GLN A 201 -9.92 -25.83 -0.94
C GLN A 201 -9.97 -25.24 0.47
N GLU A 202 -9.16 -25.75 1.41
CA GLU A 202 -9.05 -25.20 2.76
C GLU A 202 -8.58 -23.73 2.72
N SER A 203 -7.56 -23.43 1.92
CA SER A 203 -7.07 -22.07 1.72
C SER A 203 -8.12 -21.15 1.12
N GLU A 204 -8.90 -21.62 0.14
CA GLU A 204 -10.00 -20.84 -0.46
C GLU A 204 -11.11 -20.56 0.56
N VAL A 205 -11.47 -21.55 1.38
CA VAL A 205 -12.47 -21.40 2.44
C VAL A 205 -12.02 -20.38 3.49
N LEU A 206 -10.77 -20.45 3.94
CA LEU A 206 -10.18 -19.47 4.86
C LEU A 206 -10.17 -18.07 4.24
N LEU A 207 -9.70 -17.92 3.01
CA LEU A 207 -9.67 -16.63 2.32
C LEU A 207 -11.06 -16.02 2.14
N MET A 208 -12.06 -16.85 1.82
CA MET A 208 -13.45 -16.40 1.70
C MET A 208 -14.01 -15.93 3.05
N LYS A 209 -13.65 -16.59 4.15
CA LYS A 209 -14.04 -16.18 5.50
C LYS A 209 -13.44 -14.81 5.84
N ASP A 210 -12.13 -14.65 5.66
CA ASP A 210 -11.41 -13.41 5.96
C ASP A 210 -11.92 -12.24 5.10
N LYS A 211 -12.15 -12.49 3.81
CA LYS A 211 -12.73 -11.48 2.91
C LYS A 211 -14.11 -11.04 3.37
N ARG A 212 -14.97 -11.97 3.78
CA ARG A 212 -16.32 -11.67 4.29
C ARG A 212 -16.25 -10.86 5.58
N GLU A 213 -15.36 -11.21 6.50
CA GLU A 213 -15.16 -10.47 7.75
C GLU A 213 -14.67 -9.04 7.46
N TRP A 214 -13.71 -8.88 6.55
CA TRP A 214 -13.23 -7.57 6.11
C TRP A 214 -14.34 -6.71 5.48
N GLU A 215 -15.12 -7.29 4.57
CA GLU A 215 -16.25 -6.61 3.93
C GLU A 215 -17.29 -6.16 4.97
N GLN A 216 -17.59 -7.00 5.97
CA GLN A 216 -18.49 -6.66 7.07
C GLN A 216 -17.95 -5.53 7.94
N VAL A 217 -16.65 -5.51 8.25
CA VAL A 217 -16.02 -4.41 9.00
C VAL A 217 -16.06 -3.12 8.20
N MET A 218 -15.71 -3.18 6.91
CA MET A 218 -15.72 -2.02 6.03
C MET A 218 -17.11 -1.43 5.87
N LYS A 219 -18.13 -2.28 5.70
CA LYS A 219 -19.54 -1.85 5.66
C LYS A 219 -19.93 -1.13 6.95
N ARG A 220 -19.63 -1.72 8.11
CA ARG A 220 -19.90 -1.09 9.42
C ARG A 220 -19.23 0.29 9.57
N LEU A 221 -18.01 0.46 9.05
CA LEU A 221 -17.31 1.75 9.07
C LEU A 221 -17.97 2.79 8.15
N LEU A 222 -18.41 2.38 6.96
CA LEU A 222 -19.12 3.25 6.02
C LEU A 222 -20.47 3.68 6.59
N ASP A 223 -21.24 2.75 7.15
CA ASP A 223 -22.54 3.02 7.77
C ASP A 223 -22.36 4.05 8.91
N LYS A 224 -21.40 3.84 9.82
CA LYS A 224 -21.08 4.81 10.88
C LYS A 224 -20.63 6.18 10.35
N LYS A 225 -19.92 6.24 9.22
CA LYS A 225 -19.52 7.50 8.59
C LYS A 225 -20.72 8.23 8.00
N GLN A 226 -21.62 7.49 7.36
CA GLN A 226 -22.86 8.01 6.80
C GLN A 226 -23.79 8.53 7.89
N GLU A 227 -23.97 7.78 8.98
CA GLU A 227 -24.74 8.22 10.16
C GLU A 227 -24.22 9.55 10.72
N ARG A 228 -22.89 9.67 10.92
CA ARG A 228 -22.28 10.93 11.37
C ARG A 228 -22.50 12.07 10.38
N GLN A 229 -22.48 11.80 9.09
CA GLN A 229 -22.74 12.81 8.06
C GLN A 229 -24.20 13.28 8.10
N VAL A 230 -25.14 12.35 8.20
CA VAL A 230 -26.58 12.65 8.34
C VAL A 230 -26.83 13.46 9.61
N GLN A 231 -26.18 13.10 10.72
CA GLN A 231 -26.31 13.85 11.97
C GLN A 231 -25.81 15.29 11.84
N ARG A 232 -24.64 15.50 11.22
CA ARG A 232 -24.13 16.86 10.93
C ARG A 232 -25.05 17.64 9.99
N GLN A 233 -25.65 16.99 9.01
CA GLN A 233 -26.62 17.64 8.11
C GLN A 233 -27.84 18.15 8.88
N LYS A 234 -28.41 17.32 9.76
CA LYS A 234 -29.52 17.73 10.64
C LYS A 234 -29.15 18.91 11.53
N GLU A 235 -27.97 18.88 12.15
CA GLU A 235 -27.48 19.99 12.98
C GLU A 235 -27.34 21.28 12.16
N VAL A 236 -26.82 21.19 10.92
CA VAL A 236 -26.72 22.36 10.03
C VAL A 236 -28.11 22.88 9.65
N GLU A 237 -29.06 22.00 9.33
CA GLU A 237 -30.44 22.39 9.03
C GLU A 237 -31.10 23.11 10.21
N GLU A 238 -30.92 22.60 11.43
CA GLU A 238 -31.41 23.27 12.65
C GLU A 238 -30.77 24.66 12.84
N HIS A 239 -29.46 24.79 12.62
CA HIS A 239 -28.78 26.08 12.69
C HIS A 239 -29.29 27.04 11.61
N GLN A 240 -29.54 26.57 10.38
CA GLN A 240 -30.11 27.38 9.30
C GLN A 240 -31.50 27.89 9.67
N VAL A 241 -32.37 27.05 10.25
CA VAL A 241 -33.70 27.48 10.71
C VAL A 241 -33.59 28.53 11.82
N LYS A 242 -32.68 28.32 12.79
CA LYS A 242 -32.42 29.30 13.87
C LYS A 242 -31.92 30.64 13.31
N MET A 243 -30.95 30.62 12.38
CA MET A 243 -30.44 31.82 11.72
C MET A 243 -31.54 32.54 10.95
N HIS A 244 -32.33 31.81 10.16
CA HIS A 244 -33.43 32.38 9.39
C HIS A 244 -34.47 33.06 10.31
N THR A 245 -34.80 32.42 11.43
CA THR A 245 -35.70 32.99 12.44
C THR A 245 -35.16 34.30 13.03
N VAL A 246 -33.86 34.36 13.34
CA VAL A 246 -33.22 35.58 13.85
C VAL A 246 -33.20 36.68 12.78
N MET A 247 -32.88 36.34 11.53
CA MET A 247 -32.90 37.28 10.41
C MET A 247 -34.30 37.86 10.20
N LEU A 248 -35.34 37.03 10.24
CA LEU A 248 -36.73 37.48 10.10
C LEU A 248 -37.10 38.45 11.24
N LYS A 249 -36.82 38.08 12.50
CA LYS A 249 -37.04 38.96 13.65
C LYS A 249 -36.28 40.29 13.55
N SER A 250 -35.06 40.28 13.01
CA SER A 250 -34.28 41.50 12.78
C SER A 250 -34.88 42.36 11.69
N SER A 251 -35.36 41.74 10.60
CA SER A 251 -36.05 42.43 9.52
C SER A 251 -37.35 43.06 10.01
N ASP A 252 -38.14 42.34 10.80
CA ASP A 252 -39.38 42.85 11.40
C ASP A 252 -39.09 44.05 12.30
N LYS A 253 -38.06 43.98 13.16
CA LYS A 253 -37.63 45.12 13.99
C LYS A 253 -37.20 46.34 13.16
N LEU A 254 -36.46 46.11 12.08
CA LEU A 254 -36.04 47.20 11.20
C LEU A 254 -37.25 47.84 10.52
N ASN A 255 -38.21 47.04 10.05
CA ASN A 255 -39.46 47.51 9.47
C ASN A 255 -40.29 48.30 10.50
N THR A 256 -40.38 47.83 11.75
CA THR A 256 -41.06 48.60 12.81
C THR A 256 -40.37 49.92 13.08
N PHE A 257 -39.03 49.95 13.15
CA PHE A 257 -38.29 51.20 13.34
C PHE A 257 -38.47 52.16 12.16
N GLN A 258 -38.45 51.66 10.92
CA GLN A 258 -38.71 52.46 9.74
C GLN A 258 -40.13 53.05 9.75
N LEU A 259 -41.13 52.26 10.16
CA LEU A 259 -42.51 52.72 10.30
C LEU A 259 -42.60 53.82 11.37
N GLU A 260 -42.06 53.59 12.56
CA GLU A 260 -42.03 54.59 13.65
C GLU A 260 -41.35 55.88 13.23
N HIS A 261 -40.20 55.80 12.54
CA HIS A 261 -39.50 56.98 12.03
C HIS A 261 -40.32 57.70 10.97
N SER A 262 -40.99 56.97 10.07
CA SER A 262 -41.88 57.55 9.06
C SER A 262 -43.07 58.27 9.70
N GLU A 263 -43.67 57.68 10.74
CA GLU A 263 -44.74 58.31 11.51
C GLU A 263 -44.27 59.58 12.23
N ARG A 264 -43.11 59.54 12.90
CA ARG A 264 -42.51 60.72 13.54
C ARG A 264 -42.23 61.82 12.52
N PHE A 265 -41.72 61.45 11.35
CA PHE A 265 -41.47 62.39 10.26
C PHE A 265 -42.77 63.03 9.78
N GLN A 266 -43.82 62.25 9.51
CA GLN A 266 -45.14 62.78 9.15
C GLN A 266 -45.72 63.71 10.21
N VAL A 267 -45.55 63.40 11.50
CA VAL A 267 -46.00 64.28 12.60
C VAL A 267 -45.24 65.60 12.59
N LEU A 268 -43.92 65.58 12.36
CA LEU A 268 -43.11 66.78 12.24
C LEU A 268 -43.49 67.61 11.02
N GLU A 269 -43.73 66.98 9.87
CA GLU A 269 -44.24 67.66 8.66
C GLU A 269 -45.57 68.35 8.95
N ARG A 270 -46.53 67.66 9.58
CA ARG A 270 -47.82 68.26 9.97
C ARG A 270 -47.63 69.45 10.91
N LYS A 271 -46.70 69.38 11.87
CA LYS A 271 -46.38 70.49 12.78
C LYS A 271 -45.76 71.68 12.04
N CYS A 272 -44.85 71.43 11.10
CA CYS A 272 -44.25 72.50 10.28
C CYS A 272 -45.31 73.20 9.43
N LEU A 273 -46.14 72.43 8.72
CA LEU A 273 -47.27 72.98 7.96
C LEU A 273 -48.23 73.78 8.84
N HIS A 274 -48.52 73.30 10.05
CA HIS A 274 -49.34 74.03 11.01
C HIS A 274 -48.67 75.34 11.47
N PHE A 275 -47.36 75.34 11.71
CA PHE A 275 -46.61 76.54 12.06
C PHE A 275 -46.59 77.56 10.92
N ASP A 276 -46.33 77.11 9.69
CA ASP A 276 -46.30 77.97 8.50
C ASP A 276 -47.66 78.63 8.27
N THR A 277 -48.74 77.85 8.29
CA THR A 277 -50.12 78.40 8.19
C THR A 277 -50.44 79.39 9.30
N THR A 278 -50.05 79.11 10.54
CA THR A 278 -50.29 80.03 11.68
C THR A 278 -49.49 81.32 11.55
N SER A 279 -48.23 81.22 11.10
CA SER A 279 -47.35 82.36 10.83
C SER A 279 -47.90 83.24 9.70
N GLU A 280 -48.39 82.63 8.62
CA GLU A 280 -49.06 83.35 7.52
C GLU A 280 -50.31 84.07 8.00
N LEU A 281 -51.16 83.43 8.83
CA LEU A 281 -52.33 84.07 9.44
C LEU A 281 -51.95 85.27 10.31
N ALA A 282 -50.94 85.13 11.19
CA ALA A 282 -50.46 86.24 12.03
C ALA A 282 -49.89 87.39 11.19
N ARG A 283 -49.21 87.09 10.08
CA ARG A 283 -48.71 88.11 9.14
C ARG A 283 -49.86 88.89 8.49
N LEU A 284 -50.92 88.21 8.07
CA LEU A 284 -52.12 88.83 7.50
C LEU A 284 -52.85 89.71 8.53
N GLU A 285 -52.95 89.28 9.80
CA GLU A 285 -53.48 90.11 10.88
C GLU A 285 -52.63 91.36 11.14
N GLN A 286 -51.31 91.23 11.09
CA GLN A 286 -50.40 92.36 11.20
C GLN A 286 -50.57 93.35 10.04
N GLU A 287 -50.75 92.87 8.80
CA GLU A 287 -51.04 93.73 7.65
C GLU A 287 -52.38 94.46 7.81
N LYS A 288 -53.42 93.78 8.31
CA LYS A 288 -54.70 94.42 8.64
C LYS A 288 -54.53 95.55 9.67
N GLN A 289 -53.81 95.31 10.78
CA GLN A 289 -53.54 96.36 11.77
C GLN A 289 -52.72 97.52 11.20
N LYS A 290 -51.71 97.24 10.36
CA LYS A 290 -50.93 98.27 9.67
C LYS A 290 -51.80 99.12 8.75
N TYR A 291 -52.75 98.51 8.05
CA TYR A 291 -53.72 99.22 7.22
C TYR A 291 -54.62 100.16 8.06
N ASP A 292 -55.11 99.71 9.22
CA ASP A 292 -55.92 100.53 10.13
C ASP A 292 -55.14 101.74 10.70
N VAL A 293 -53.85 101.57 11.02
CA VAL A 293 -52.96 102.66 11.48
C VAL A 293 -52.61 103.64 10.34
N LEU A 294 -52.47 103.15 9.10
CA LEU A 294 -52.20 103.97 7.93
C LEU A 294 -53.35 104.94 7.61
N LEU A 295 -54.60 104.52 7.83
CA LEU A 295 -55.79 105.35 7.68
C LEU A 295 -55.77 106.58 8.61
N HIS A 296 -55.20 106.45 9.82
CA HIS A 296 -55.10 107.54 10.79
C HIS A 296 -53.89 108.49 10.60
N ARG A 297 -52.80 108.03 9.94
CA ARG A 297 -51.57 108.82 9.77
C ARG A 297 -51.52 109.68 8.49
N PHE A 298 -52.36 109.39 7.49
CA PHE A 298 -52.36 110.09 6.19
C PHE A 298 -52.75 111.58 6.29
N ASN A 299 -53.65 111.98 7.21
CA ASN A 299 -54.16 113.36 7.30
C ASN A 299 -53.20 114.39 7.97
N LEU A 300 -52.16 113.95 8.71
CA LEU A 300 -51.28 114.87 9.46
C LEU A 300 -49.92 115.12 8.77
N THR A 301 -49.51 114.24 7.86
CA THR A 301 -48.14 114.21 7.32
C THR A 301 -48.00 114.93 5.97
N GLN A 302 -49.12 115.20 5.27
CA GLN A 302 -49.14 115.90 3.98
C GLN A 302 -48.73 117.38 4.09
N MET A 303 -48.98 118.03 5.23
CA MET A 303 -48.69 119.46 5.43
C MET A 303 -47.26 119.78 5.91
N LYS A 304 -46.49 118.77 6.35
CA LYS A 304 -45.15 118.99 6.96
C LYS A 304 -43.96 118.46 6.12
N SER A 305 -44.22 117.62 5.11
CA SER A 305 -43.18 116.94 4.31
C SER A 305 -42.53 117.79 3.20
N LYS A 306 -43.24 118.80 2.64
CA LYS A 306 -42.73 119.66 1.55
C LYS A 306 -41.53 120.55 1.94
N THR A 307 -41.31 120.81 3.22
CA THR A 307 -40.28 121.75 3.70
C THR A 307 -38.96 121.06 4.08
N VAL A 308 -38.96 119.73 4.30
CA VAL A 308 -37.78 118.99 4.79
C VAL A 308 -37.01 118.31 3.66
N SER A 309 -37.65 117.95 2.54
CA SER A 309 -36.99 117.20 1.45
C SER A 309 -35.87 117.99 0.75
N LEU A 310 -35.97 119.31 0.68
CA LEU A 310 -34.92 120.16 0.08
C LEU A 310 -33.69 120.36 0.98
N LYS A 311 -33.76 120.04 2.28
CA LYS A 311 -32.63 120.17 3.23
C LYS A 311 -31.81 118.89 3.41
N THR A 312 -32.36 117.72 3.07
CA THR A 312 -31.68 116.42 3.23
C THR A 312 -30.81 116.02 2.03
N GLU A 313 -31.08 116.57 0.85
CA GLU A 313 -30.35 116.24 -0.39
C GLU A 313 -28.90 116.77 -0.40
N ILE A 314 -28.68 117.93 0.24
CA ILE A 314 -27.35 118.55 0.38
C ILE A 314 -26.46 117.78 1.39
N LYS A 315 -27.06 117.03 2.32
CA LYS A 315 -26.32 116.29 3.37
C LYS A 315 -25.84 114.90 2.91
N ASN A 316 -26.53 114.27 1.95
CA ASN A 316 -26.20 112.94 1.44
C ASN A 316 -24.98 112.92 0.48
N LEU A 317 -24.75 113.98 -0.31
CA LEU A 317 -23.62 114.02 -1.24
C LEU A 317 -22.26 114.17 -0.55
N LYS A 318 -22.20 114.74 0.67
CA LYS A 318 -20.96 114.82 1.47
C LYS A 318 -20.59 113.50 2.19
N ALA A 319 -21.57 112.63 2.48
CA ALA A 319 -21.32 111.35 3.15
C ALA A 319 -20.81 110.26 2.19
N GLN A 320 -21.17 110.33 0.90
CA GLN A 320 -20.75 109.33 -0.10
C GLN A 320 -19.26 109.43 -0.47
N PHE A 321 -18.68 110.63 -0.52
CA PHE A 321 -17.25 110.81 -0.83
C PHE A 321 -16.32 110.30 0.28
N SER A 322 -16.68 110.47 1.54
CA SER A 322 -15.89 109.98 2.69
C SER A 322 -15.86 108.45 2.80
N SER A 323 -16.89 107.75 2.34
CA SER A 323 -16.98 106.28 2.41
C SER A 323 -16.15 105.57 1.33
N GLN A 324 -15.96 106.20 0.16
CA GLN A 324 -15.10 105.63 -0.90
C GLN A 324 -13.61 105.65 -0.54
N GLU A 325 -13.14 106.68 0.16
CA GLU A 325 -11.73 106.84 0.55
C GLU A 325 -11.26 105.74 1.53
N GLU A 326 -12.12 105.37 2.50
CA GLU A 326 -11.85 104.28 3.46
C GLU A 326 -11.81 102.89 2.80
N GLN A 327 -12.64 102.64 1.77
CA GLN A 327 -12.65 101.36 1.06
C GLN A 327 -11.37 101.13 0.23
N PHE A 328 -10.79 102.18 -0.35
CA PHE A 328 -9.52 102.07 -1.08
C PHE A 328 -8.34 101.84 -0.15
N ALA A 329 -8.30 102.48 1.03
CA ALA A 329 -7.26 102.26 2.03
C ALA A 329 -7.26 100.83 2.61
N ALA A 330 -8.44 100.23 2.82
CA ALA A 330 -8.57 98.86 3.33
C ALA A 330 -8.10 97.79 2.33
N ARG A 331 -8.38 97.96 1.03
CA ARG A 331 -7.97 97.02 -0.03
C ARG A 331 -6.45 97.01 -0.26
N SER A 332 -5.79 98.17 -0.19
CA SER A 332 -4.33 98.25 -0.30
C SER A 332 -3.59 97.54 0.85
N ARG A 333 -4.21 97.41 2.04
CA ARG A 333 -3.62 96.70 3.19
C ARG A 333 -3.76 95.17 3.12
N GLN A 334 -4.82 94.64 2.51
CA GLN A 334 -5.11 93.19 2.54
C GLN A 334 -4.48 92.41 1.38
N LEU A 335 -4.26 93.05 0.23
CA LEU A 335 -3.78 92.40 -0.98
C LEU A 335 -2.39 91.73 -0.85
N PRO A 336 -1.39 92.31 -0.16
CA PRO A 336 -0.06 91.69 -0.01
C PRO A 336 -0.07 90.43 0.87
N GLU A 337 -0.91 90.40 1.91
CA GLU A 337 -1.03 89.26 2.84
C GLU A 337 -1.66 88.03 2.17
N HIS A 338 -2.67 88.23 1.33
CA HIS A 338 -3.25 87.15 0.53
C HIS A 338 -2.27 86.61 -0.51
N TYR A 339 -1.47 87.48 -1.14
CA TYR A 339 -0.45 87.08 -2.10
C TYR A 339 0.65 86.23 -1.46
N LYS A 340 1.11 86.62 -0.26
CA LYS A 340 2.13 85.87 0.51
C LYS A 340 1.66 84.48 0.93
N ARG A 341 0.40 84.34 1.37
CA ARG A 341 -0.18 83.02 1.74
C ARG A 341 -0.28 82.09 0.54
N ASN A 342 -0.63 82.61 -0.63
CA ASN A 342 -0.80 81.79 -1.84
C ASN A 342 0.55 81.22 -2.34
N ILE A 343 1.62 82.02 -2.26
CA ILE A 343 2.99 81.57 -2.58
C ILE A 343 3.44 80.44 -1.65
N GLN A 344 3.17 80.54 -0.33
CA GLN A 344 3.54 79.49 0.63
C GLN A 344 2.80 78.16 0.37
N GLN A 345 1.52 78.21 -0.02
CA GLN A 345 0.76 77.01 -0.38
C GLN A 345 1.32 76.34 -1.64
N TYR A 346 1.74 77.14 -2.64
CA TYR A 346 2.35 76.63 -3.87
C TYR A 346 3.70 75.92 -3.60
N GLU A 347 4.58 76.50 -2.78
CA GLU A 347 5.87 75.88 -2.42
C GLU A 347 5.69 74.54 -1.67
N GLN A 348 4.70 74.46 -0.77
CA GLN A 348 4.40 73.23 -0.05
C GLN A 348 3.88 72.13 -0.99
N ALA A 349 3.05 72.48 -1.97
CA ALA A 349 2.59 71.54 -2.99
C ALA A 349 3.75 71.01 -3.84
N GLN A 350 4.68 71.88 -4.25
CA GLN A 350 5.85 71.49 -5.04
C GLN A 350 6.79 70.54 -4.26
N LYS A 351 6.99 70.76 -2.96
CA LYS A 351 7.77 69.85 -2.09
C LYS A 351 7.13 68.47 -1.98
N LYS A 352 5.80 68.40 -1.84
CA LYS A 352 5.06 67.13 -1.78
C LYS A 352 5.19 66.34 -3.09
N ILE A 353 5.07 66.99 -4.24
CA ILE A 353 5.21 66.35 -5.56
C ILE A 353 6.60 65.70 -5.71
N LYS A 354 7.68 66.41 -5.35
CA LYS A 354 9.05 65.85 -5.40
C LYS A 354 9.23 64.67 -4.45
N HIS A 355 8.69 64.77 -3.23
CA HIS A 355 8.74 63.69 -2.25
C HIS A 355 8.00 62.43 -2.75
N PHE A 356 6.80 62.58 -3.31
CA PHE A 356 6.03 61.46 -3.85
C PHE A 356 6.71 60.82 -5.07
N ALA A 357 7.25 61.61 -5.99
CA ALA A 357 8.01 61.08 -7.12
C ALA A 357 9.20 60.24 -6.65
N GLY A 358 10.00 60.74 -5.71
CA GLY A 358 11.14 60.00 -5.15
C GLY A 358 10.77 58.80 -4.28
N ALA A 359 9.60 58.80 -3.64
CA ALA A 359 9.10 57.65 -2.90
C ALA A 359 8.57 56.55 -3.83
N SER A 360 7.90 56.92 -4.92
CA SER A 360 7.40 55.98 -5.92
C SER A 360 8.52 55.28 -6.68
N VAL A 361 9.58 56.01 -7.07
CA VAL A 361 10.78 55.42 -7.71
C VAL A 361 11.44 54.39 -6.79
N ARG A 362 11.63 54.72 -5.50
CA ARG A 362 12.24 53.79 -4.54
C ARG A 362 11.39 52.53 -4.31
N LYS A 363 10.06 52.68 -4.21
CA LYS A 363 9.16 51.52 -4.11
C LYS A 363 9.20 50.64 -5.36
N PHE A 364 9.32 51.24 -6.54
CA PHE A 364 9.43 50.51 -7.79
C PHE A 364 10.75 49.72 -7.86
N GLU A 365 11.89 50.35 -7.55
CA GLU A 365 13.21 49.69 -7.51
C GLU A 365 13.24 48.51 -6.53
N GLN A 366 12.70 48.68 -5.31
CA GLN A 366 12.66 47.60 -4.32
C GLN A 366 11.80 46.41 -4.78
N MET A 367 10.66 46.68 -5.39
CA MET A 367 9.77 45.63 -5.90
C MET A 367 10.39 44.91 -7.11
N TRP A 368 11.09 45.65 -7.97
CA TRP A 368 11.80 45.09 -9.12
C TRP A 368 12.91 44.14 -8.69
N LEU A 369 13.75 44.53 -7.73
CA LEU A 369 14.82 43.67 -7.21
C LEU A 369 14.28 42.40 -6.55
N MET A 370 13.17 42.50 -5.83
CA MET A 370 12.52 41.33 -5.20
C MET A 370 12.01 40.34 -6.26
N ILE A 371 11.31 40.84 -7.29
CA ILE A 371 10.76 39.98 -8.36
C ILE A 371 11.89 39.38 -9.21
N GLU A 372 12.91 40.17 -9.54
CA GLU A 372 14.07 39.70 -10.31
C GLU A 372 14.79 38.56 -9.56
N GLU A 373 14.98 38.68 -8.24
CA GLU A 373 15.56 37.63 -7.40
C GLU A 373 14.70 36.37 -7.37
N GLU A 374 13.38 36.49 -7.19
CA GLU A 374 12.45 35.35 -7.23
C GLU A 374 12.50 34.61 -8.57
N VAL A 375 12.54 35.35 -9.69
CA VAL A 375 12.63 34.79 -11.05
C VAL A 375 13.97 34.08 -11.24
N LYS A 376 15.09 34.66 -10.78
CA LYS A 376 16.41 34.03 -10.87
C LYS A 376 16.45 32.69 -10.12
N GLN A 377 15.89 32.64 -8.90
CA GLN A 377 15.78 31.41 -8.12
C GLN A 377 14.91 30.34 -8.80
N LEU A 378 13.83 30.75 -9.47
CA LEU A 378 12.98 29.84 -10.25
C LEU A 378 13.73 29.25 -11.45
N VAL A 379 14.51 30.05 -12.17
CA VAL A 379 15.29 29.57 -13.31
C VAL A 379 16.41 28.62 -12.84
N ASP A 380 17.10 28.90 -11.73
CA ASP A 380 18.08 27.96 -11.18
C ASP A 380 17.46 26.61 -10.83
N LYS A 381 16.24 26.59 -10.25
CA LYS A 381 15.50 25.34 -10.00
C LYS A 381 15.18 24.59 -11.29
N VAL A 382 14.76 25.30 -12.34
CA VAL A 382 14.50 24.70 -13.66
C VAL A 382 15.78 24.14 -14.28
N LEU A 383 16.92 24.84 -14.17
CA LEU A 383 18.21 24.36 -14.66
C LEU A 383 18.69 23.11 -13.91
N ILE A 384 18.44 23.01 -12.60
CA ILE A 384 18.73 21.80 -11.81
C ILE A 384 17.86 20.62 -12.26
N ILE A 385 16.58 20.87 -12.53
CA ILE A 385 15.67 19.84 -13.06
C ILE A 385 16.12 19.41 -14.47
N ASP A 386 16.47 20.36 -15.32
CA ASP A 386 16.96 20.10 -16.68
C ASP A 386 18.28 19.31 -16.67
N SER A 387 19.22 19.64 -15.78
CA SER A 387 20.46 18.88 -15.61
C SER A 387 20.18 17.45 -15.13
N LEU A 388 19.27 17.27 -14.17
CA LEU A 388 18.84 15.95 -13.70
C LEU A 388 18.18 15.12 -14.81
N ILE A 389 17.33 15.73 -15.64
CA ILE A 389 16.69 15.05 -16.78
C ILE A 389 17.74 14.63 -17.81
N CYS A 390 18.64 15.53 -18.18
CA CYS A 390 19.68 15.25 -19.17
C CYS A 390 20.66 14.17 -18.69
N GLU A 391 21.11 14.22 -17.44
CA GLU A 391 22.09 13.28 -16.88
C GLU A 391 21.48 11.93 -16.48
N GLN A 392 20.34 11.91 -15.75
CA GLN A 392 19.76 10.67 -15.24
C GLN A 392 18.79 9.98 -16.21
N SER A 393 18.04 10.74 -17.02
CA SER A 393 16.97 10.17 -17.86
C SER A 393 17.38 9.96 -19.31
N LEU A 394 18.31 10.79 -19.83
CA LEU A 394 18.71 10.77 -21.24
C LEU A 394 20.18 10.34 -21.45
N GLY A 395 21.01 10.31 -20.39
CA GLY A 395 22.40 9.88 -20.45
C GLY A 395 23.32 10.79 -21.28
N ILE A 396 22.92 12.05 -21.48
CA ILE A 396 23.67 13.05 -22.28
C ILE A 396 24.33 14.02 -21.31
N ALA A 397 25.60 14.35 -21.56
CA ALA A 397 26.33 15.35 -20.75
C ALA A 397 25.65 16.72 -20.87
N TRP A 398 25.12 17.23 -19.75
CA TRP A 398 24.44 18.51 -19.71
C TRP A 398 25.44 19.67 -19.73
N VAL A 399 25.15 20.70 -20.53
CA VAL A 399 25.94 21.93 -20.60
C VAL A 399 25.01 23.09 -20.27
N ARG A 400 25.38 23.88 -19.25
CA ARG A 400 24.58 25.02 -18.81
C ARG A 400 24.39 26.01 -19.98
N PRO A 401 23.14 26.34 -20.36
CA PRO A 401 22.89 27.37 -21.37
C PRO A 401 23.46 28.72 -20.94
N ASN A 402 24.00 29.50 -21.87
CA ASN A 402 24.45 30.87 -21.60
C ASN A 402 23.21 31.76 -21.39
N LEU A 403 23.04 32.28 -20.17
CA LEU A 403 21.89 33.10 -19.77
C LEU A 403 22.33 34.53 -19.42
N PRO A 404 22.61 35.40 -20.41
CA PRO A 404 23.16 36.74 -20.17
C PRO A 404 22.21 37.68 -19.40
N PHE A 405 20.92 37.35 -19.31
CA PHE A 405 19.95 38.11 -18.51
C PHE A 405 20.07 37.86 -17.00
N MET A 406 20.75 36.78 -16.57
CA MET A 406 21.01 36.50 -15.14
C MET A 406 21.98 37.50 -14.50
N GLU A 407 22.85 38.11 -15.30
CA GLU A 407 23.89 39.04 -14.83
C GLU A 407 23.42 40.51 -14.79
N GLN A 408 22.23 40.81 -15.34
CA GLN A 408 21.66 42.16 -15.29
C GLN A 408 20.80 42.33 -14.03
N THR A 409 21.03 43.39 -13.27
CA THR A 409 20.27 43.72 -12.05
C THR A 409 19.66 45.13 -12.07
N ASP A 410 19.79 45.87 -13.18
CA ASP A 410 19.30 47.26 -13.27
C ASP A 410 18.11 47.45 -14.23
N PRO A 411 17.03 48.15 -13.82
CA PRO A 411 15.84 48.36 -14.66
C PRO A 411 16.05 49.31 -15.86
N THR A 412 17.14 50.08 -15.90
CA THR A 412 17.27 51.27 -16.79
C THR A 412 18.13 51.09 -18.04
N GLN A 413 18.71 49.91 -18.30
CA GLN A 413 19.61 49.76 -19.45
C GLN A 413 18.91 49.63 -20.83
N LYS A 414 17.56 49.58 -20.88
CA LYS A 414 16.79 49.45 -22.14
C LYS A 414 16.23 50.75 -22.75
N GLN A 415 16.37 51.91 -22.11
CA GLN A 415 15.74 53.16 -22.59
C GLN A 415 16.70 54.34 -22.89
N ALA A 416 17.98 54.08 -23.15
CA ALA A 416 18.92 55.09 -23.65
C ALA A 416 19.16 54.95 -25.17
N ARG A 417 18.09 54.89 -25.97
CA ARG A 417 18.20 54.98 -27.45
C ARG A 417 16.99 55.67 -28.08
N ALA A 418 16.75 56.92 -27.69
CA ALA A 418 15.94 57.85 -28.47
C ALA A 418 16.44 59.29 -28.22
N PRO A 419 16.74 60.09 -29.27
CA PRO A 419 17.23 61.46 -29.09
C PRO A 419 16.07 62.44 -28.80
N PRO A 420 16.34 63.59 -28.17
CA PRO A 420 15.31 64.54 -27.74
C PRO A 420 14.85 65.43 -28.91
N THR A 421 13.56 65.38 -29.26
CA THR A 421 12.94 66.31 -30.20
C THR A 421 12.63 67.64 -29.50
N LYS A 422 13.17 68.71 -30.06
CA LYS A 422 13.04 70.09 -29.57
C LYS A 422 11.61 70.63 -29.71
N LEU A 423 11.27 71.49 -28.76
CA LEU A 423 10.12 72.39 -28.70
C LEU A 423 9.97 73.28 -29.95
N SER A 424 8.71 73.61 -30.30
CA SER A 424 8.37 74.94 -30.82
C SER A 424 6.97 75.33 -30.35
N ALA A 425 6.91 76.48 -29.70
CA ALA A 425 5.73 77.16 -29.20
C ALA A 425 4.82 77.66 -30.33
N THR A 426 3.52 77.75 -30.03
CA THR A 426 2.67 78.86 -30.47
C THR A 426 1.73 79.23 -29.34
#